data_AF-A0A0H4WMF4-F1
#
_entry.id   AF-A0A0H4WMF4-F1
#
_cell.length_a   1.000
_cell.length_b   1.000
_cell.length_c   1.000
_cell.angle_alpha   90.00
_cell.angle_beta   90.00
_cell.angle_gamma   90.00
#
_symmetry.space_group_name_H-M   'P 1'
#
loop_
_entity.id
_entity.type
_entity.pdbx_description
1 polymer ?
#
loop_
_entity_poly.entity_id
_entity_poly.type
_entity_poly.pdbx_seq_one_letter_code
_entity_poly.pdbx_strand_id
1 'polypeptide(L)'
;MDLDCFTSLSDADPTTVLPWPQQVIREFLLPADSGPFWDAVLGKTVALTLAREPHHCGGLLASGVLFQDAADVLFRELLRTEPP
;
A
#
# COMPACT_ATOMS: atom_id res chain seq x y z
N MET A 1 -3.96 6.04 4.84
CA MET A 1 -2.72 5.45 4.34
C MET A 1 -2.38 6.14 3.05
N ASP A 2 -1.15 6.63 2.94
CA ASP A 2 -0.66 7.25 1.72
C ASP A 2 0.02 6.18 0.87
N LEU A 3 -0.22 6.21 -0.44
CA LEU A 3 0.39 5.24 -1.37
C LEU A 3 1.84 5.57 -1.68
N ASP A 4 2.30 6.78 -1.43
CA ASP A 4 3.72 7.13 -1.54
C ASP A 4 4.62 6.28 -0.61
N CYS A 5 4.05 5.74 0.47
CA CYS A 5 4.67 4.79 1.40
C CYS A 5 5.08 3.47 0.73
N PHE A 6 4.52 3.17 -0.45
CA PHE A 6 4.80 1.96 -1.23
C PHE A 6 5.59 2.28 -2.50
N THR A 7 6.44 3.29 -2.42
CA THR A 7 7.34 3.67 -3.50
C THR A 7 8.76 3.84 -3.02
N SER A 8 9.71 3.76 -3.95
CA SER A 8 11.11 4.10 -3.70
C SER A 8 11.69 4.90 -4.84
N LEU A 9 12.75 5.65 -4.57
CA LEU A 9 13.52 6.31 -5.62
C LEU A 9 14.40 5.28 -6.35
N SER A 10 14.57 5.46 -7.64
CA SER A 10 15.50 4.64 -8.42
C SER A 10 16.95 4.97 -8.05
N ASP A 11 17.77 3.91 -7.87
CA ASP A 11 19.22 4.07 -7.71
C ASP A 11 19.91 4.58 -8.99
N ALA A 12 19.29 4.39 -10.15
CA ALA A 12 19.82 4.86 -11.44
C ALA A 12 19.48 6.32 -11.72
N ASP A 13 18.32 6.79 -11.24
CA ASP A 13 17.88 8.18 -11.32
C ASP A 13 17.05 8.55 -10.08
N PRO A 14 17.58 9.39 -9.17
CA PRO A 14 16.92 9.73 -7.91
C PRO A 14 15.65 10.58 -8.09
N THR A 15 15.34 11.03 -9.31
CA THR A 15 14.07 11.72 -9.61
C THR A 15 12.97 10.76 -10.06
N THR A 16 13.32 9.53 -10.40
CA THR A 16 12.37 8.50 -10.82
C THR A 16 11.80 7.79 -9.60
N VAL A 17 10.48 7.86 -9.43
CA VAL A 17 9.72 7.12 -8.43
C VAL A 17 9.30 5.76 -8.97
N LEU A 18 9.57 4.71 -8.20
CA LEU A 18 9.29 3.32 -8.53
C LEU A 18 8.25 2.75 -7.56
N PRO A 19 7.06 2.34 -8.03
CA PRO A 19 6.11 1.58 -7.22
C PRO A 19 6.71 0.25 -6.75
N TRP A 20 6.41 -0.13 -5.51
CA TRP A 20 6.80 -1.43 -4.99
C TRP A 20 6.01 -2.56 -5.66
N PRO A 21 6.62 -3.73 -5.88
CA PRO A 21 5.88 -4.93 -6.24
C PRO A 21 4.88 -5.30 -5.14
N GLN A 22 3.72 -5.85 -5.52
CA GLN A 22 2.68 -6.29 -4.57
C GLN A 22 3.21 -7.17 -3.44
N GLN A 23 4.15 -8.08 -3.70
CA GLN A 23 4.75 -8.93 -2.68
C GLN A 23 5.46 -8.12 -1.58
N VAL A 24 6.17 -7.05 -1.95
CA VAL A 24 6.86 -6.16 -0.99
C VAL A 24 5.84 -5.39 -0.17
N ILE A 25 4.76 -4.91 -0.79
CA ILE A 25 3.64 -4.26 -0.10
C ILE A 25 3.02 -5.21 0.93
N ARG A 26 2.79 -6.47 0.55
CA ARG A 26 2.30 -7.53 1.43
C ARG A 26 3.23 -7.78 2.60
N GLU A 27 4.52 -7.96 2.37
CA GLU A 27 5.50 -8.19 3.43
C GLU A 27 5.62 -6.99 4.39
N PHE A 28 5.49 -5.77 3.87
CA PHE A 28 5.49 -4.55 4.67
C PHE A 28 4.23 -4.39 5.52
N LEU A 29 3.05 -4.67 4.96
CA LEU A 29 1.77 -4.55 5.67
C LEU A 29 1.52 -5.72 6.61
N LEU A 30 1.90 -6.93 6.22
CA LEU A 30 1.64 -8.17 6.95
C LEU A 30 2.95 -8.89 7.31
N PRO A 31 3.87 -8.25 8.06
CA PRO A 31 5.05 -8.94 8.52
C PRO A 31 4.65 -10.10 9.45
N ALA A 32 5.53 -11.08 9.60
CA ALA A 32 5.29 -12.22 10.48
C ALA A 32 4.87 -11.74 11.89
N ASP A 33 3.86 -12.40 12.45
CA ASP A 33 3.30 -12.11 13.77
C ASP A 33 2.69 -10.70 13.96
N SER A 34 2.39 -9.98 12.86
CA SER A 34 1.71 -8.67 12.91
C SER A 34 0.21 -8.73 13.26
N GLY A 35 -0.39 -9.92 13.34
CA GLY A 35 -1.81 -10.12 13.64
C GLY A 35 -2.30 -9.34 14.86
N PRO A 36 -1.69 -9.51 16.05
CA PRO A 36 -2.12 -8.78 17.26
C PRO A 36 -2.03 -7.26 17.15
N PHE A 37 -1.07 -6.74 16.37
CA PHE A 37 -0.99 -5.29 16.10
C PHE A 37 -2.18 -4.83 15.28
N TRP A 38 -2.47 -5.52 14.17
CA TRP A 38 -3.59 -5.17 13.31
C TRP A 38 -4.94 -5.37 13.99
N ASP A 39 -5.12 -6.42 14.78
CA ASP A 39 -6.34 -6.64 15.57
C ASP A 39 -6.61 -5.44 16.51
N ALA A 40 -5.56 -4.93 17.17
CA ALA A 40 -5.67 -3.79 18.07
C ALA A 40 -5.97 -2.47 17.34
N VAL A 41 -5.38 -2.25 16.16
CA VAL A 41 -5.60 -1.07 15.32
C VAL A 41 -7.00 -1.11 14.70
N LEU A 42 -7.35 -2.21 14.03
CA LEU A 42 -8.61 -2.39 13.32
C LEU A 42 -9.80 -2.41 14.28
N GLY A 43 -9.65 -2.97 15.48
CA GLY A 43 -10.69 -2.96 16.52
C GLY A 43 -11.10 -1.56 16.99
N LYS A 44 -10.32 -0.52 16.69
CA LYS A 44 -10.61 0.89 16.99
C LYS A 44 -10.86 1.73 15.74
N THR A 45 -10.69 1.15 14.55
CA THR A 45 -10.74 1.88 13.28
C THR A 45 -12.18 1.96 12.78
N VAL A 46 -12.70 3.18 12.59
CA VAL A 46 -14.06 3.42 12.06
C VAL A 46 -14.05 3.59 10.55
N ALA A 47 -12.94 4.07 9.99
CA ALA A 47 -12.75 4.25 8.55
C ALA A 47 -11.26 4.15 8.21
N LEU A 48 -10.98 3.64 7.01
CA LEU A 48 -9.65 3.65 6.40
C LEU A 48 -9.72 4.50 5.13
N THR A 49 -8.78 5.43 4.97
CA THR A 49 -8.62 6.22 3.76
C THR A 49 -7.37 5.80 3.01
N LEU A 50 -7.45 5.76 1.68
CA LEU A 50 -6.32 5.57 0.78
C LEU A 50 -6.12 6.85 0.00
N ALA A 51 -5.00 7.52 0.23
CA ALA A 51 -4.62 8.73 -0.49
C ALA A 51 -3.72 8.33 -1.66
N ARG A 52 -4.05 8.84 -2.85
CA ARG A 52 -3.27 8.63 -4.07
C ARG A 52 -2.84 9.99 -4.59
N GLU A 53 -1.54 10.26 -4.54
CA GLU A 53 -0.93 11.48 -5.07
C GLU A 53 -0.07 11.13 -6.28
N PRO A 54 -0.57 11.32 -7.53
CA PRO A 54 0.12 10.84 -8.72
C PRO A 54 1.57 11.32 -8.85
N HIS A 55 1.88 12.54 -8.41
CA HIS A 55 3.24 13.07 -8.46
C HIS A 55 4.22 12.34 -7.55
N HIS A 56 3.76 11.90 -6.37
CA HIS A 56 4.55 11.15 -5.41
C HIS A 56 4.53 9.63 -5.68
N CYS A 57 3.63 9.17 -6.56
CA CYS A 57 3.42 7.75 -6.87
C CYS A 57 3.95 7.32 -8.26
N GLY A 58 4.84 8.10 -8.90
CA GLY A 58 5.41 7.75 -10.21
C GLY A 58 4.53 8.09 -11.42
N GLY A 59 3.58 8.99 -11.26
CA GLY A 59 2.67 9.45 -12.30
C GLY A 59 1.31 8.75 -12.30
N LEU A 60 0.40 9.20 -13.17
CA LEU A 60 -0.99 8.77 -13.18
C LEU A 60 -1.15 7.25 -13.37
N LEU A 61 -0.45 6.67 -14.37
CA LEU A 61 -0.55 5.24 -14.68
C LEU A 61 0.03 4.36 -13.56
N ALA A 62 1.26 4.68 -13.12
CA ALA A 62 1.94 3.94 -12.05
C ALA A 62 1.14 3.99 -10.73
N SER A 63 0.59 5.16 -10.37
CA SER A 63 -0.26 5.31 -9.20
C SER A 63 -1.56 4.51 -9.27
N GLY A 64 -2.06 4.24 -10.48
CA GLY A 64 -3.25 3.40 -10.70
C GLY A 64 -2.96 1.93 -10.43
N VAL A 65 -1.83 1.43 -10.95
CA VAL A 65 -1.37 0.05 -10.69
C VAL A 65 -1.04 -0.13 -9.21
N LEU A 66 -0.32 0.83 -8.62
CA LEU A 66 0.01 0.80 -7.19
C LEU A 66 -1.23 0.76 -6.29
N PHE A 67 -2.27 1.54 -6.65
CA PHE A 67 -3.54 1.50 -5.93
C PHE A 67 -4.17 0.11 -6.00
N GLN A 68 -4.16 -0.55 -7.17
CA GLN A 68 -4.72 -1.90 -7.32
C GLN A 68 -3.96 -2.91 -6.46
N ASP A 69 -2.62 -2.91 -6.54
CA ASP A 69 -1.78 -3.84 -5.78
C ASP A 69 -1.96 -3.64 -4.26
N ALA A 70 -1.94 -2.39 -3.80
CA ALA A 70 -2.14 -2.07 -2.39
C ALA A 70 -3.57 -2.39 -1.92
N ALA A 71 -4.59 -2.13 -2.75
CA ALA A 71 -5.98 -2.45 -2.43
C ALA A 71 -6.17 -3.96 -2.32
N ASP A 72 -5.60 -4.77 -3.22
CA ASP A 72 -5.73 -6.23 -3.13
C ASP A 72 -5.14 -6.76 -1.81
N VAL A 73 -3.94 -6.32 -1.42
CA VAL A 73 -3.33 -6.73 -0.14
C VAL A 73 -4.16 -6.26 1.06
N LEU A 74 -4.55 -4.98 1.08
CA LEU A 74 -5.31 -4.40 2.19
C LEU A 74 -6.69 -5.05 2.34
N PHE A 75 -7.47 -5.11 1.28
CA PHE A 75 -8.84 -5.60 1.36
C PHE A 75 -8.86 -7.12 1.49
N ARG A 76 -8.17 -7.86 0.62
CA ARG A 76 -8.30 -9.32 0.58
C ARG A 76 -7.53 -10.02 1.70
N GLU A 77 -6.34 -9.53 2.05
CA GLU A 77 -5.46 -10.23 2.99
C GLU A 77 -5.55 -9.67 4.41
N LEU A 78 -5.43 -8.35 4.57
CA LEU A 78 -5.49 -7.71 5.89
C LEU A 78 -6.93 -7.65 6.42
N LEU A 79 -7.84 -7.05 5.64
CA LEU A 79 -9.23 -6.84 6.06
C LEU A 79 -10.14 -8.05 5.78
N ARG A 80 -9.68 -9.00 4.96
CA ARG A 80 -10.41 -10.22 4.58
C ARG A 80 -11.79 -9.94 3.99
N THR A 81 -11.86 -8.95 3.12
CA THR A 81 -13.05 -8.50 2.39
C THR A 81 -12.73 -8.28 0.91
N GLU A 82 -13.77 -8.15 0.08
CA GLU A 82 -13.57 -7.77 -1.32
C GLU A 82 -13.23 -6.26 -1.43
N PRO A 83 -12.31 -5.88 -2.34
CA PRO A 83 -12.10 -4.48 -2.69
C PRO A 83 -13.34 -3.89 -3.40
N PRO A 84 -13.58 -2.58 -3.24
CA PRO A 84 -14.70 -1.88 -3.89
C PRO A 84 -14.56 -1.74 -5.41
#